data_AF-A0A8S2FHU8-F1
#
_entry.id   AF-A0A8S2FHU8-F1
#
_cell.length_a   1.000
_cell.length_b   1.000
_cell.length_c   1.000
_cell.angle_alpha   90.00
_cell.angle_beta   90.00
_cell.angle_gamma   90.00
#
_symmetry.space_group_name_H-M   'P 1'
#
loop_
_entity.id
_entity.type
_entity.pdbx_description
1 polymer ?
#
loop_
_entity_poly.entity_id
_entity_poly.type
_entity_poly.pdbx_seq_one_letter_code
_entity_poly.pdbx_strand_id
1 'polypeptide(L)'
;MNQRRKLFRDYFVSIQFEKTPCRDQILNDFLKQRELKPLQYQQPRESEKLKRSLIHEFVDRVHARISVISTRMQLLYVYNGLRQIIDEFPLTARTHFMWGKDPVVENPDEKITAKLASSPTVPETLQSQSTLAKPTSNGYTSRLEQLFNNDGTKLVNLWYIPTSSEILNMFRNLYPDVDQVRERLRDAVRIVSSLNDLIHVTVAYALLNNAAASSDQRLVDRSLDLSMFDQSGQFASELHEIQREMDLLIENGVTNDNYQQQQQLNTTLVADLLETKRSLTLFQFYFAGGYLIPKAFLTAKNNEAFECVRSNSQHILHYLVNDFSSTKPYYVLLPDPLIPAQPLSTKLFPWTTYEYKYNVNSKKLWPFYSLIGWLNVCLINLRPNELTTANAEITYAHVMFQETDEIMKHRYTEPIVLRKTMLKTGNIKHPLLNKYHLAELYIIAYIRLEILRRAWSTGKLNVSDITNVKSFEESAMSFRDEILSPILRQLATVVGEGSFYDNFENALYTGQLP
;
A
#
# COMPACT_ATOMS: atom_id res chain seq x y z
N MET A 1 -16.61 -38.94 -12.08
CA MET A 1 -15.78 -38.43 -10.96
C MET A 1 -14.89 -37.21 -11.30
N ASN A 2 -14.50 -37.00 -12.57
CA ASN A 2 -13.56 -35.92 -12.94
C ASN A 2 -14.16 -34.50 -13.05
N GLN A 3 -15.44 -34.33 -13.41
CA GLN A 3 -16.07 -32.99 -13.48
C GLN A 3 -16.34 -32.37 -12.10
N ARG A 4 -16.83 -33.15 -11.13
CA ARG A 4 -17.00 -32.66 -9.75
C ARG A 4 -15.66 -32.25 -9.13
N ARG A 5 -14.58 -33.03 -9.31
CA ARG A 5 -13.24 -32.64 -8.84
C ARG A 5 -12.71 -31.36 -9.51
N LYS A 6 -13.09 -31.10 -10.76
CA LYS A 6 -12.72 -29.87 -11.48
C LYS A 6 -13.43 -28.65 -10.88
N LEU A 7 -14.75 -28.74 -10.71
CA LEU A 7 -15.55 -27.71 -10.03
C LEU A 7 -15.08 -27.47 -8.59
N PHE A 8 -14.81 -28.52 -7.81
CA PHE A 8 -14.32 -28.38 -6.43
C PHE A 8 -12.95 -27.69 -6.36
N ARG A 9 -12.07 -27.84 -7.35
CA ARG A 9 -10.77 -27.15 -7.35
C ARG A 9 -10.86 -25.65 -7.61
N ASP A 10 -11.86 -25.21 -8.36
CA ASP A 10 -12.00 -23.80 -8.70
C ASP A 10 -12.59 -22.97 -7.53
N TYR A 11 -13.27 -23.61 -6.56
CA TYR A 11 -13.93 -22.94 -5.42
C TYR A 11 -13.47 -23.38 -4.03
N PHE A 12 -12.70 -24.48 -3.90
CA PHE A 12 -12.27 -25.01 -2.61
C PHE A 12 -10.78 -25.37 -2.60
N VAL A 13 -10.07 -24.78 -1.65
CA VAL A 13 -8.64 -25.02 -1.43
C VAL A 13 -8.47 -26.06 -0.33
N SER A 14 -7.83 -27.18 -0.66
CA SER A 14 -7.39 -28.16 0.33
C SER A 14 -5.92 -28.43 0.17
N ILE A 15 -5.22 -28.36 1.30
CA ILE A 15 -3.79 -28.72 1.40
C ILE A 15 -3.55 -30.14 0.85
N GLN A 16 -4.50 -31.07 1.03
CA GLN A 16 -4.32 -32.43 0.50
C GLN A 16 -4.39 -32.48 -1.03
N PHE A 17 -5.24 -31.64 -1.65
CA PHE A 17 -5.30 -31.56 -3.10
C PHE A 17 -4.06 -30.89 -3.72
N GLU A 18 -3.46 -29.93 -3.02
CA GLU A 18 -2.24 -29.27 -3.48
C GLU A 18 -0.97 -30.10 -3.24
N LYS A 19 -0.93 -30.91 -2.18
CA LYS A 19 0.20 -31.83 -1.90
C LYS A 19 0.28 -32.98 -2.90
N THR A 20 -0.86 -33.50 -3.36
CA THR A 20 -0.92 -34.74 -4.15
C THR A 20 -0.08 -34.68 -5.44
N PRO A 21 -0.21 -33.66 -6.31
CA PRO A 21 0.61 -33.56 -7.52
C PRO A 21 2.10 -33.44 -7.22
N CYS A 22 2.48 -32.68 -6.20
CA CYS A 22 3.88 -32.51 -5.79
C CYS A 22 4.46 -33.82 -5.27
N ARG A 23 3.70 -34.56 -4.46
CA ARG A 23 4.12 -35.87 -3.92
C ARG A 23 4.35 -36.87 -5.04
N ASP A 24 3.41 -36.99 -5.96
CA ASP A 24 3.46 -37.96 -7.04
C ASP A 24 4.65 -37.66 -7.98
N GLN A 25 4.92 -36.37 -8.24
CA GLN A 25 6.06 -35.95 -9.03
C GLN A 25 7.40 -36.27 -8.34
N ILE A 26 7.53 -35.98 -7.04
CA ILE A 26 8.74 -36.27 -6.25
C ILE A 26 8.99 -37.78 -6.14
N LEU A 27 7.93 -38.58 -6.00
CA LEU A 27 8.03 -40.04 -6.03
C LEU A 27 8.56 -40.54 -7.38
N ASN A 28 8.03 -40.00 -8.48
CA ASN A 28 8.50 -40.33 -9.82
C ASN A 28 9.96 -39.90 -10.04
N ASP A 29 10.35 -38.72 -9.55
CA ASP A 29 11.72 -38.22 -9.65
C ASP A 29 12.69 -39.09 -8.84
N PHE A 30 12.28 -39.54 -7.65
CA PHE A 30 13.04 -40.50 -6.86
C PHE A 30 13.24 -41.84 -7.59
N LEU A 31 12.15 -42.40 -8.14
CA LEU A 31 12.19 -43.66 -8.87
C LEU A 31 13.10 -43.56 -10.10
N LYS A 32 12.96 -42.49 -10.89
CA LYS A 32 13.82 -42.22 -12.06
C LYS A 32 15.30 -42.11 -11.69
N GLN A 33 15.63 -41.36 -10.64
CA GLN A 33 17.04 -41.22 -10.22
C GLN A 33 17.62 -42.55 -9.72
N ARG A 34 16.81 -43.36 -9.03
CA ARG A 34 17.22 -44.70 -8.58
C ARG A 34 17.45 -45.66 -9.75
N GLU A 35 16.64 -45.57 -10.81
CA GLU A 35 16.81 -46.36 -12.04
C GLU A 35 18.05 -45.92 -12.84
N LEU A 36 18.33 -44.62 -12.92
CA LEU A 36 19.47 -44.08 -13.66
C LEU A 36 20.82 -44.36 -13.00
N LYS A 37 20.90 -44.40 -11.66
CA LYS A 37 22.15 -44.60 -10.91
C LYS A 37 22.00 -45.61 -9.76
N PRO A 38 21.71 -46.89 -10.07
CA PRO A 38 21.37 -47.88 -9.05
C PRO A 38 22.52 -48.16 -8.07
N LEU A 39 23.76 -48.20 -8.55
CA LEU A 39 24.95 -48.46 -7.72
C LEU A 39 25.27 -47.30 -6.75
N GLN A 40 24.99 -46.06 -7.13
CA GLN A 40 25.21 -44.89 -6.26
C GLN A 40 24.21 -44.86 -5.12
N TYR A 41 22.92 -45.10 -5.42
CA TYR A 41 21.84 -45.00 -4.44
C TYR A 41 21.60 -46.29 -3.63
N GLN A 42 22.37 -47.35 -3.89
CA GLN A 42 22.54 -48.47 -2.95
C GLN A 42 23.29 -48.05 -1.69
N GLN A 43 24.13 -47.00 -1.75
CA GLN A 43 24.78 -46.45 -0.57
C GLN A 43 23.76 -45.70 0.30
N PRO A 44 23.61 -46.03 1.59
CA PRO A 44 22.60 -45.42 2.46
C PRO A 44 22.70 -43.89 2.55
N ARG A 45 23.93 -43.36 2.61
CA ARG A 45 24.20 -41.91 2.72
C ARG A 45 23.72 -41.13 1.49
N GLU A 46 24.00 -41.62 0.30
CA GLU A 46 23.60 -40.97 -0.96
C GLU A 46 22.08 -41.04 -1.16
N SER A 47 21.45 -42.17 -0.77
CA SER A 47 20.00 -42.32 -0.77
C SER A 47 19.32 -41.35 0.20
N GLU A 48 19.84 -41.18 1.41
CA GLU A 48 19.33 -40.21 2.38
C GLU A 48 19.49 -38.76 1.90
N LYS A 49 20.64 -38.42 1.31
CA LYS A 49 20.89 -37.08 0.76
C LYS A 49 19.89 -36.75 -0.35
N LEU A 50 19.63 -37.70 -1.24
CA LEU A 50 18.61 -37.55 -2.28
C LEU A 50 17.21 -37.35 -1.67
N LYS A 51 16.82 -38.20 -0.71
CA LYS A 51 15.52 -38.06 -0.02
C LYS A 51 15.37 -36.68 0.63
N ARG A 52 16.40 -36.18 1.33
CA ARG A 52 16.39 -34.84 1.94
C ARG A 52 16.22 -33.74 0.89
N SER A 53 16.96 -33.81 -0.21
CA SER A 53 16.85 -32.84 -1.32
C SER A 53 15.43 -32.83 -1.91
N LEU A 54 14.86 -34.01 -2.15
CA LEU A 54 13.50 -34.16 -2.67
C LEU A 54 12.43 -33.70 -1.69
N ILE A 55 12.66 -33.84 -0.38
CA ILE A 55 11.77 -33.28 0.65
C ILE A 55 11.81 -31.75 0.60
N HIS A 56 12.99 -31.13 0.48
CA HIS A 56 13.09 -29.68 0.32
C HIS A 56 12.35 -29.21 -0.94
N GLU A 57 12.56 -29.88 -2.07
CA GLU A 57 11.87 -29.55 -3.32
C GLU A 57 10.35 -29.77 -3.24
N PHE A 58 9.90 -30.82 -2.56
CA PHE A 58 8.48 -31.04 -2.26
C PHE A 58 7.90 -29.85 -1.50
N VAL A 59 8.59 -29.43 -0.42
CA VAL A 59 8.18 -28.30 0.41
C VAL A 59 8.13 -27.03 -0.42
N ASP A 60 9.16 -26.72 -1.21
CA ASP A 60 9.22 -25.51 -2.04
C ASP A 60 8.11 -25.47 -3.08
N ARG A 61 7.85 -26.59 -3.78
CA ARG A 61 6.77 -26.67 -4.78
C ARG A 61 5.39 -26.49 -4.16
N VAL A 62 5.14 -27.13 -3.01
CA VAL A 62 3.87 -26.96 -2.28
C VAL A 62 3.71 -25.51 -1.83
N HIS A 63 4.77 -24.89 -1.31
CA HIS A 63 4.76 -23.46 -0.94
C HIS A 63 4.52 -22.54 -2.13
N ALA A 64 5.11 -22.82 -3.29
CA ALA A 64 4.90 -22.02 -4.50
C ALA A 64 3.43 -22.05 -4.94
N ARG A 65 2.79 -23.22 -4.92
CA ARG A 65 1.37 -23.39 -5.27
C ARG A 65 0.44 -22.71 -4.26
N ILE A 66 0.68 -22.93 -2.97
CA ILE A 66 -0.07 -22.26 -1.89
C ILE A 66 0.11 -20.75 -1.96
N SER A 67 1.30 -20.27 -2.34
CA SER A 67 1.57 -18.85 -2.52
C SER A 67 0.69 -18.23 -3.60
N VAL A 68 0.55 -18.87 -4.76
CA VAL A 68 -0.37 -18.39 -5.82
C VAL A 68 -1.81 -18.26 -5.30
N ILE A 69 -2.28 -19.29 -4.59
CA ILE A 69 -3.65 -19.31 -4.05
C ILE A 69 -3.84 -18.20 -3.01
N SER A 70 -2.93 -18.07 -2.06
CA SER A 70 -2.99 -17.04 -1.01
C SER A 70 -2.98 -15.62 -1.59
N THR A 71 -2.13 -15.37 -2.60
CA THR A 71 -2.06 -14.08 -3.28
C THR A 71 -3.37 -13.75 -4.02
N ARG A 72 -4.04 -14.73 -4.65
CA ARG A 72 -5.38 -14.53 -5.25
C ARG A 72 -6.45 -14.27 -4.20
N MET A 73 -6.40 -14.97 -3.07
CA MET A 73 -7.32 -14.73 -1.95
C MET A 73 -7.16 -13.32 -1.38
N GLN A 74 -5.94 -12.78 -1.36
CA GLN A 74 -5.71 -11.39 -0.99
C GLN A 74 -6.32 -10.41 -1.98
N LEU A 75 -6.14 -10.62 -3.29
CA LEU A 75 -6.81 -9.80 -4.29
C LEU A 75 -8.32 -9.80 -4.10
N LEU A 76 -8.92 -10.97 -3.89
CA LEU A 76 -10.37 -11.09 -3.60
C LEU A 76 -10.78 -10.26 -2.38
N TYR A 77 -10.04 -10.39 -1.28
CA TYR A 77 -10.33 -9.65 -0.06
C TYR A 77 -10.22 -8.14 -0.28
N VAL A 78 -9.11 -7.67 -0.86
CA VAL A 78 -8.87 -6.23 -1.06
C VAL A 78 -9.90 -5.65 -2.02
N TYR A 79 -10.24 -6.34 -3.11
CA TYR A 79 -11.29 -5.87 -4.02
C TYR A 79 -12.68 -5.87 -3.40
N ASN A 80 -12.99 -6.84 -2.53
CA ASN A 80 -14.24 -6.81 -1.77
C ASN A 80 -14.30 -5.60 -0.82
N GLY A 81 -13.19 -5.28 -0.13
CA GLY A 81 -13.08 -4.08 0.70
C GLY A 81 -13.20 -2.78 -0.11
N LEU A 82 -12.49 -2.69 -1.24
CA LEU A 82 -12.61 -1.58 -2.18
C LEU A 82 -14.05 -1.39 -2.66
N ARG A 83 -14.74 -2.47 -3.02
CA ARG A 83 -16.14 -2.43 -3.46
C ARG A 83 -17.05 -1.87 -2.39
N GLN A 84 -16.91 -2.33 -1.14
CA GLN A 84 -17.69 -1.83 -0.01
C GLN A 84 -17.55 -0.32 0.17
N ILE A 85 -16.33 0.21 0.06
CA ILE A 85 -16.07 1.65 0.22
C ILE A 85 -16.54 2.44 -0.99
N ILE A 86 -16.28 1.96 -2.22
CA ILE A 86 -16.70 2.63 -3.45
C ILE A 86 -18.24 2.72 -3.53
N ASP A 87 -18.96 1.73 -3.02
CA ASP A 87 -20.42 1.74 -2.94
C ASP A 87 -20.97 2.90 -2.07
N GLU A 88 -20.16 3.45 -1.14
CA GLU A 88 -20.50 4.65 -0.37
C GLU A 88 -20.36 5.96 -1.19
N PHE A 89 -19.77 5.91 -2.40
CA PHE A 89 -19.54 7.05 -3.31
C PHE A 89 -20.18 6.84 -4.69
N PRO A 90 -21.53 6.85 -4.80
CA PRO A 90 -22.24 6.45 -6.01
C PRO A 90 -21.95 7.30 -7.26
N LEU A 91 -21.65 8.60 -7.12
CA LEU A 91 -21.29 9.46 -8.25
C LEU A 91 -19.89 9.12 -8.75
N THR A 92 -18.91 9.05 -7.85
CA THR A 92 -17.53 8.68 -8.21
C THR A 92 -17.47 7.26 -8.78
N ALA A 93 -18.19 6.31 -8.18
CA ALA A 93 -18.30 4.92 -8.64
C ALA A 93 -18.77 4.83 -10.10
N ARG A 94 -19.78 5.61 -10.50
CA ARG A 94 -20.35 5.60 -11.87
C ARG A 94 -19.47 6.29 -12.90
N THR A 95 -18.63 7.22 -12.46
CA THR A 95 -17.88 8.11 -13.36
C THR A 95 -16.45 7.64 -13.59
N HIS A 96 -15.81 7.03 -12.59
CA HIS A 96 -14.39 6.67 -12.61
C HIS A 96 -14.15 5.17 -12.74
N PHE A 97 -14.99 4.33 -12.12
CA PHE A 97 -14.80 2.89 -12.02
C PHE A 97 -15.59 2.10 -13.06
N MET A 98 -15.04 0.95 -13.44
CA MET A 98 -15.69 -0.04 -14.30
C MET A 98 -15.77 -1.37 -13.55
N TRP A 99 -16.90 -2.05 -13.67
CA TRP A 99 -17.14 -3.31 -12.98
C TRP A 99 -17.04 -4.47 -13.95
N GLY A 100 -16.32 -5.51 -13.55
CA GLY A 100 -16.33 -6.76 -14.27
C GLY A 100 -17.72 -7.37 -14.31
N LYS A 101 -18.07 -7.94 -15.46
CA LYS A 101 -19.33 -8.65 -15.64
C LYS A 101 -19.10 -10.10 -15.28
N ASP A 102 -19.88 -10.63 -14.34
CA ASP A 102 -19.85 -12.06 -14.09
C ASP A 102 -20.19 -12.79 -15.40
N PRO A 103 -19.51 -13.91 -15.71
CA PRO A 103 -19.88 -14.70 -16.86
C PRO A 103 -21.35 -15.07 -16.68
N VAL A 104 -22.20 -14.57 -17.58
CA VAL A 104 -23.61 -14.94 -17.64
C VAL A 104 -23.63 -16.46 -17.63
N VAL A 105 -24.28 -17.04 -16.62
CA VAL A 105 -24.53 -18.48 -16.57
C VAL A 105 -25.48 -18.76 -17.74
N GLU A 106 -24.91 -18.99 -18.92
CA GLU A 106 -25.66 -19.42 -20.09
C GLU A 106 -26.35 -20.71 -19.72
N ASN A 107 -27.68 -20.67 -19.64
CA ASN A 107 -28.48 -21.87 -19.44
C ASN A 107 -28.14 -22.85 -20.58
N PRO A 108 -27.84 -24.13 -20.28
CA PRO A 108 -27.45 -25.11 -21.29
C PRO A 108 -28.49 -25.30 -22.42
N ASP A 109 -29.74 -24.89 -22.19
CA ASP A 109 -30.83 -24.99 -23.16
C ASP A 109 -30.76 -23.94 -24.28
N GLU A 110 -30.10 -22.79 -24.06
CA GLU A 110 -29.96 -21.73 -25.08
C GLU A 110 -28.89 -22.05 -26.14
N LYS A 111 -27.95 -22.95 -25.84
CA LYS A 111 -26.98 -23.46 -26.82
C LYS A 111 -27.62 -24.36 -27.88
N ILE A 112 -28.75 -24.99 -27.58
CA ILE A 112 -29.41 -25.91 -28.50
C ILE A 112 -30.22 -25.12 -29.53
N THR A 113 -30.91 -24.06 -29.12
CA THR A 113 -31.63 -23.16 -30.02
C THR A 113 -30.70 -22.32 -30.89
N ALA A 114 -29.58 -21.82 -30.35
CA ALA A 114 -28.60 -21.05 -31.13
C ALA A 114 -27.83 -21.89 -32.16
N LYS A 115 -27.57 -23.18 -31.90
CA LYS A 115 -26.90 -24.09 -32.84
C LYS A 115 -27.80 -24.59 -33.97
N LEU A 116 -29.11 -24.48 -33.84
CA LEU A 116 -30.06 -24.86 -34.90
C LEU A 116 -30.29 -23.72 -35.92
N ALA A 117 -29.86 -22.50 -35.61
CA ALA A 117 -30.07 -21.32 -36.45
C ALA A 117 -28.88 -20.93 -37.35
N SER A 118 -27.70 -21.55 -37.20
CA SER A 118 -26.52 -21.23 -38.01
C SER A 118 -26.08 -22.39 -38.92
N SER A 119 -26.28 -22.20 -40.22
CA SER A 119 -25.75 -23.04 -41.30
C SER A 119 -24.20 -22.98 -41.33
N PRO A 120 -23.49 -24.02 -41.81
CA PRO A 120 -22.06 -24.15 -41.58
C PRO A 120 -21.26 -23.38 -42.62
N THR A 121 -20.49 -22.38 -42.20
CA THR A 121 -19.38 -21.87 -43.00
C THR A 121 -18.26 -21.37 -42.08
N VAL A 122 -17.22 -22.23 -41.94
CA VAL A 122 -15.81 -21.94 -41.57
C VAL A 122 -15.54 -21.34 -40.17
N PRO A 123 -14.50 -21.82 -39.43
CA PRO A 123 -14.30 -21.46 -38.03
C PRO A 123 -13.53 -20.13 -37.90
N GLU A 124 -14.20 -19.10 -37.38
CA GLU A 124 -13.52 -17.87 -36.95
C GLU A 124 -12.88 -18.07 -35.57
N THR A 125 -11.56 -18.07 -35.62
CA THR A 125 -10.61 -17.81 -34.54
C THR A 125 -11.02 -16.66 -33.61
N LEU A 126 -10.76 -16.86 -32.32
CA LEU A 126 -10.73 -15.84 -31.26
C LEU A 126 -9.80 -14.67 -31.65
N GLN A 127 -10.31 -13.71 -32.42
CA GLN A 127 -9.68 -12.42 -32.65
C GLN A 127 -10.71 -11.33 -32.36
N SER A 128 -10.36 -10.49 -31.38
CA SER A 128 -10.70 -9.07 -31.34
C SER A 128 -12.17 -8.67 -31.59
N GLN A 129 -12.97 -8.62 -30.52
CA GLN A 129 -14.03 -7.60 -30.46
C GLN A 129 -13.43 -6.30 -29.95
N SER A 130 -12.75 -5.62 -30.89
CA SER A 130 -12.57 -4.17 -30.91
C SER A 130 -13.94 -3.57 -31.25
N THR A 131 -14.81 -3.36 -30.28
CA THR A 131 -15.98 -2.50 -30.46
C THR A 131 -15.55 -1.05 -30.29
N LEU A 132 -15.77 -0.25 -31.33
CA LEU A 132 -15.44 1.17 -31.44
C LEU A 132 -15.62 1.93 -30.11
N ALA A 133 -14.53 2.54 -29.66
CA ALA A 133 -14.48 3.52 -28.59
C ALA A 133 -15.38 4.73 -28.92
N LYS A 134 -16.57 4.80 -28.32
CA LYS A 134 -17.30 6.08 -28.20
C LYS A 134 -16.78 6.81 -26.95
N PRO A 135 -16.47 8.11 -27.02
CA PRO A 135 -16.13 8.88 -25.83
C PRO A 135 -17.33 8.87 -24.88
N THR A 136 -17.12 8.52 -23.62
CA THR A 136 -18.11 8.75 -22.57
C THR A 136 -18.19 10.25 -22.28
N SER A 137 -19.33 10.72 -21.81
CA SER A 137 -19.65 12.14 -21.51
C SER A 137 -18.70 12.83 -20.52
N ASN A 138 -17.72 12.11 -19.97
CA ASN A 138 -16.88 12.53 -18.86
C ASN A 138 -15.42 12.81 -19.29
N GLY A 139 -15.13 12.86 -20.61
CA GLY A 139 -13.81 13.21 -21.12
C GLY A 139 -12.75 12.09 -21.07
N TYR A 140 -13.10 10.89 -20.63
CA TYR A 140 -12.22 9.73 -20.69
C TYR A 140 -12.35 9.00 -22.04
N THR A 141 -11.21 8.64 -22.64
CA THR A 141 -11.17 7.70 -23.77
C THR A 141 -11.77 6.35 -23.34
N SER A 142 -12.41 5.63 -24.28
CA SER A 142 -13.00 4.31 -24.01
C SER A 142 -11.96 3.38 -23.38
N ARG A 143 -12.11 3.13 -22.08
CA ARG A 143 -11.19 2.29 -21.31
C ARG A 143 -11.52 0.82 -21.57
N LEU A 144 -10.49 -0.02 -21.61
CA LEU A 144 -10.66 -1.47 -21.80
C LEU A 144 -11.24 -2.11 -20.52
N GLU A 145 -12.13 -3.09 -20.69
CA GLU A 145 -12.73 -3.89 -19.60
C GLU A 145 -11.75 -4.95 -19.07
N GLN A 146 -10.48 -4.58 -18.84
CA GLN A 146 -9.43 -5.47 -18.33
C GLN A 146 -8.41 -4.69 -17.49
N LEU A 147 -8.02 -5.26 -16.35
CA LEU A 147 -7.02 -4.67 -15.46
C LEU A 147 -5.59 -4.76 -16.05
N PHE A 148 -5.20 -5.96 -16.48
CA PHE A 148 -3.87 -6.25 -17.04
C PHE A 148 -4.00 -6.83 -18.45
N ASN A 149 -2.91 -6.77 -19.20
CA ASN A 149 -2.77 -7.61 -20.38
C ASN A 149 -2.68 -9.10 -19.99
N ASN A 150 -2.84 -10.00 -20.97
CA ASN A 150 -2.81 -11.44 -20.74
C ASN A 150 -1.56 -11.92 -19.99
N ASP A 151 -0.40 -11.29 -20.22
CA ASP A 151 0.87 -11.71 -19.60
C ASP A 151 1.18 -11.03 -18.26
N GLY A 152 0.34 -10.07 -17.82
CA GLY A 152 0.53 -9.30 -16.58
C GLY A 152 1.69 -8.30 -16.59
N THR A 153 2.39 -8.16 -17.72
CA THR A 153 3.53 -7.25 -17.87
C THR A 153 3.11 -5.79 -17.93
N LYS A 154 1.88 -5.53 -18.38
CA LYS A 154 1.38 -4.17 -18.53
C LYS A 154 0.01 -3.99 -17.88
N LEU A 155 -0.13 -2.88 -17.17
CA LEU A 155 -1.39 -2.38 -16.64
C LEU A 155 -2.16 -1.70 -17.79
N VAL A 156 -3.42 -2.07 -17.92
CA VAL A 156 -4.31 -1.62 -18.99
C VAL A 156 -5.34 -0.63 -18.46
N ASN A 157 -5.96 -0.91 -17.31
CA ASN A 157 -6.94 -0.02 -16.70
C ASN A 157 -6.95 -0.19 -15.18
N LEU A 158 -6.38 0.77 -14.44
CA LEU A 158 -6.35 0.73 -12.97
C LEU A 158 -7.76 0.73 -12.35
N TRP A 159 -8.71 1.36 -13.03
CA TRP A 159 -10.06 1.62 -12.50
C TRP A 159 -11.05 0.50 -12.82
N TYR A 160 -10.58 -0.60 -13.42
CA TYR A 160 -11.37 -1.81 -13.61
C TYR A 160 -11.35 -2.66 -12.33
N ILE A 161 -12.52 -2.90 -11.74
CA ILE A 161 -12.71 -3.79 -10.61
C ILE A 161 -13.09 -5.19 -11.15
N PRO A 162 -12.17 -6.18 -11.11
CA PRO A 162 -12.44 -7.51 -11.64
C PRO A 162 -13.40 -8.31 -10.78
N THR A 163 -14.12 -9.25 -11.40
CA THR A 163 -14.98 -10.20 -10.67
C THR A 163 -14.15 -11.23 -9.90
N SER A 164 -14.77 -11.92 -8.94
CA SER A 164 -14.10 -12.99 -8.22
C SER A 164 -13.61 -14.11 -9.17
N SER A 165 -14.35 -14.39 -10.24
CA SER A 165 -13.96 -15.38 -11.25
C SER A 165 -12.72 -14.95 -12.04
N GLU A 166 -12.64 -13.68 -12.43
CA GLU A 166 -11.47 -13.12 -13.12
C GLU A 166 -10.23 -13.15 -12.23
N ILE A 167 -10.36 -12.79 -10.94
CA ILE A 167 -9.25 -12.84 -9.97
C ILE A 167 -8.74 -14.27 -9.79
N LEU A 168 -9.64 -15.25 -9.65
CA LEU A 168 -9.27 -16.65 -9.50
C LEU A 168 -8.56 -17.22 -10.75
N ASN A 169 -8.89 -16.70 -11.93
CA ASN A 169 -8.28 -17.10 -13.19
C ASN A 169 -7.13 -16.19 -13.67
N MET A 170 -6.78 -15.15 -12.89
CA MET A 170 -5.74 -14.18 -13.25
C MET A 170 -4.40 -14.89 -13.50
N PHE A 171 -3.79 -14.63 -14.66
CA PHE A 171 -2.54 -15.23 -15.14
C PHE A 171 -2.54 -16.75 -15.30
N ARG A 172 -3.72 -17.38 -15.47
CA ARG A 172 -3.82 -18.83 -15.69
C ARG A 172 -3.20 -19.29 -17.02
N ASN A 173 -3.02 -18.40 -17.97
CA ASN A 173 -2.31 -18.63 -19.23
C ASN A 173 -0.80 -18.86 -19.07
N LEU A 174 -0.19 -18.42 -17.96
CA LEU A 174 1.25 -18.57 -17.73
C LEU A 174 1.65 -19.93 -17.14
N TYR A 175 0.68 -20.82 -16.85
CA TYR A 175 1.01 -22.17 -16.43
C TYR A 175 1.67 -22.96 -17.57
N PRO A 176 2.70 -23.78 -17.27
CA PRO A 176 3.07 -24.31 -15.95
C PRO A 176 4.09 -23.49 -15.14
N ASP A 177 4.51 -22.30 -15.58
CA ASP A 177 5.51 -21.48 -14.88
C ASP A 177 4.91 -20.80 -13.64
N VAL A 178 4.99 -21.50 -12.51
CA VAL A 178 4.43 -21.03 -11.23
C VAL A 178 5.18 -19.79 -10.72
N ASP A 179 6.47 -19.64 -11.00
CA ASP A 179 7.26 -18.52 -10.49
C ASP A 179 6.91 -17.23 -11.23
N GLN A 180 6.71 -17.31 -12.54
CA GLN A 180 6.20 -16.17 -13.30
C GLN A 180 4.80 -15.76 -12.84
N VAL A 181 3.89 -16.71 -12.62
CA VAL A 181 2.56 -16.43 -12.05
C VAL A 181 2.67 -15.73 -10.70
N ARG A 182 3.56 -16.20 -9.82
CA ARG A 182 3.79 -15.59 -8.51
C ARG A 182 4.30 -14.17 -8.61
N GLU A 183 5.22 -13.88 -9.53
CA GLU A 183 5.74 -12.54 -9.75
C GLU A 183 4.64 -11.58 -10.25
N ARG A 184 3.86 -11.99 -11.25
CA ARG A 184 2.76 -11.18 -11.78
C ARG A 184 1.65 -10.93 -10.75
N LEU A 185 1.27 -11.96 -10.00
CA LEU A 185 0.29 -11.80 -8.91
C LEU A 185 0.83 -10.92 -7.79
N ARG A 186 2.13 -11.00 -7.48
CA ARG A 186 2.75 -10.12 -6.51
C ARG A 186 2.61 -8.66 -6.95
N ASP A 187 2.98 -8.34 -8.19
CA ASP A 187 2.84 -6.97 -8.70
C ASP A 187 1.38 -6.50 -8.73
N ALA A 188 0.45 -7.38 -9.08
CA ALA A 188 -0.98 -7.07 -8.99
C ALA A 188 -1.42 -6.71 -7.56
N VAL A 189 -1.02 -7.51 -6.55
CA VAL A 189 -1.34 -7.18 -5.15
C VAL A 189 -0.66 -5.89 -4.72
N ARG A 190 0.58 -5.61 -5.14
CA ARG A 190 1.27 -4.36 -4.81
C ARG A 190 0.48 -3.13 -5.29
N ILE A 191 -0.04 -3.18 -6.51
CA ILE A 191 -0.88 -2.11 -7.08
C ILE A 191 -2.18 -1.97 -6.29
N VAL A 192 -2.93 -3.07 -6.16
CA VAL A 192 -4.30 -3.04 -5.62
C VAL A 192 -4.31 -2.71 -4.14
N SER A 193 -3.40 -3.28 -3.35
CA SER A 193 -3.27 -2.96 -1.93
C SER A 193 -2.82 -1.52 -1.71
N SER A 194 -1.92 -1.00 -2.54
CA SER A 194 -1.51 0.41 -2.42
C SER A 194 -2.64 1.36 -2.79
N LEU A 195 -3.38 1.07 -3.85
CA LEU A 195 -4.57 1.84 -4.22
C LEU A 195 -5.64 1.79 -3.11
N ASN A 196 -5.89 0.61 -2.55
CA ASN A 196 -6.80 0.42 -1.44
C ASN A 196 -6.45 1.33 -0.26
N ASP A 197 -5.19 1.31 0.16
CA ASP A 197 -4.75 2.10 1.32
C ASP A 197 -4.83 3.61 1.04
N LEU A 198 -4.46 4.04 -0.18
CA LEU A 198 -4.61 5.45 -0.59
C LEU A 198 -6.08 5.89 -0.55
N ILE A 199 -7.00 5.09 -1.10
CA ILE A 199 -8.45 5.38 -1.03
C ILE A 199 -8.92 5.44 0.42
N HIS A 200 -8.50 4.49 1.26
CA HIS A 200 -8.86 4.48 2.68
C HIS A 200 -8.37 5.75 3.39
N VAL A 201 -7.17 6.23 3.10
CA VAL A 201 -6.65 7.47 3.70
C VAL A 201 -7.47 8.67 3.25
N THR A 202 -7.77 8.79 1.95
CA THR A 202 -8.60 9.89 1.42
C THR A 202 -9.97 9.90 2.10
N VAL A 203 -10.60 8.74 2.25
CA VAL A 203 -11.89 8.61 2.95
C VAL A 203 -11.73 8.94 4.44
N ALA A 204 -10.64 8.51 5.08
CA ALA A 204 -10.38 8.82 6.49
C ALA A 204 -10.28 10.34 6.72
N TYR A 205 -9.62 11.07 5.83
CA TYR A 205 -9.53 12.53 5.88
C TYR A 205 -10.89 13.21 5.63
N ALA A 206 -11.67 12.69 4.68
CA ALA A 206 -13.03 13.15 4.44
C ALA A 206 -13.92 13.02 5.69
N LEU A 207 -13.81 11.88 6.38
CA LEU A 207 -14.57 11.61 7.60
C LEU A 207 -14.22 12.58 8.73
N LEU A 208 -12.94 12.94 8.88
CA LEU A 208 -12.53 13.94 9.87
C LEU A 208 -13.12 15.33 9.59
N ASN A 209 -13.18 15.74 8.32
CA ASN A 209 -13.80 17.01 7.92
C ASN A 209 -15.29 17.07 8.29
N ASN A 210 -16.03 15.98 8.11
CA ASN A 210 -17.46 15.91 8.42
C ASN A 210 -17.75 15.78 9.93
N ALA A 211 -16.93 15.04 10.67
CA ALA A 211 -17.05 14.92 12.13
C ALA A 211 -16.78 16.24 12.86
N ALA A 212 -15.90 17.08 12.31
CA ALA A 212 -15.66 18.43 12.81
C ALA A 212 -16.86 19.38 12.62
N ALA A 213 -17.67 19.17 11.57
CA ALA A 213 -18.82 20.01 11.22
C ALA A 213 -20.11 19.63 11.97
N SER A 214 -20.20 18.39 12.49
CA SER A 214 -21.40 17.87 13.14
C SER A 214 -21.20 17.73 14.64
N SER A 215 -21.74 18.67 15.41
CA SER A 215 -21.61 18.75 16.87
C SER A 215 -22.18 17.55 17.65
N ASP A 216 -23.01 16.70 17.03
CA ASP A 216 -23.89 15.77 17.77
C ASP A 216 -23.84 14.28 17.37
N GLN A 217 -23.12 13.87 16.32
CA GLN A 217 -23.11 12.47 15.89
C GLN A 217 -21.79 11.77 16.21
N ARG A 218 -21.83 11.07 17.34
CA ARG A 218 -20.75 10.20 17.85
C ARG A 218 -20.38 9.13 16.82
N LEU A 219 -19.08 8.82 16.78
CA LEU A 219 -18.35 7.81 15.99
C LEU A 219 -18.83 6.34 16.14
N VAL A 220 -20.01 6.09 16.72
CA VAL A 220 -20.52 4.75 17.06
C VAL A 220 -21.63 4.29 16.09
N ASP A 221 -22.28 5.20 15.36
CA ASP A 221 -23.37 4.84 14.44
C ASP A 221 -23.00 5.18 12.99
N ARG A 222 -22.32 4.23 12.32
CA ARG A 222 -21.89 4.38 10.92
C ARG A 222 -23.03 4.03 9.95
N SER A 223 -23.92 4.98 9.72
CA SER A 223 -24.33 5.27 8.34
C SER A 223 -23.92 6.72 8.05
N LEU A 224 -22.61 6.96 7.96
CA LEU A 224 -22.12 8.29 7.59
C LEU A 224 -22.54 8.56 6.15
N ASP A 225 -23.32 9.63 5.96
CA ASP A 225 -23.70 10.10 4.64
C ASP A 225 -22.49 10.76 3.97
N LEU A 226 -21.77 9.97 3.18
CA LEU A 226 -20.63 10.42 2.38
C LEU A 226 -21.05 11.13 1.08
N SER A 227 -22.35 11.28 0.83
CA SER A 227 -22.87 11.89 -0.40
C SER A 227 -22.42 13.33 -0.59
N MET A 228 -22.30 14.12 0.49
CA MET A 228 -21.82 15.51 0.41
C MET A 228 -20.35 15.57 0.00
N PHE A 229 -19.53 14.61 0.46
CA PHE A 229 -18.14 14.51 0.03
C PHE A 229 -18.03 14.01 -1.42
N ASP A 230 -18.85 13.04 -1.81
CA ASP A 230 -18.93 12.56 -3.19
C ASP A 230 -19.31 13.69 -4.17
N GLN A 231 -20.28 14.52 -3.78
CA GLN A 231 -20.70 15.70 -4.56
C GLN A 231 -19.65 16.81 -4.60
N SER A 232 -18.80 16.93 -3.58
CA SER A 232 -17.74 17.94 -3.55
C SER A 232 -16.66 17.73 -4.63
N GLY A 233 -16.57 16.52 -5.20
CA GLY A 233 -15.57 16.16 -6.19
C GLY A 233 -14.15 15.99 -5.62
N GLN A 234 -13.95 16.14 -4.31
CA GLN A 234 -12.63 15.96 -3.69
C GLN A 234 -12.11 14.54 -3.86
N PHE A 235 -12.96 13.52 -3.66
CA PHE A 235 -12.58 12.12 -3.90
C PHE A 235 -12.16 11.91 -5.36
N ALA A 236 -12.98 12.37 -6.30
CA ALA A 236 -12.68 12.29 -7.73
C ALA A 236 -11.37 13.00 -8.08
N SER A 237 -11.08 14.16 -7.49
CA SER A 237 -9.84 14.90 -7.70
C SER A 237 -8.60 14.10 -7.30
N GLU A 238 -8.63 13.41 -6.15
CA GLU A 238 -7.54 12.54 -5.69
C GLU A 238 -7.31 11.36 -6.66
N LEU A 239 -8.39 10.74 -7.15
CA LEU A 239 -8.30 9.68 -8.16
C LEU A 239 -7.74 10.21 -9.49
N HIS A 240 -8.15 11.40 -9.90
CA HIS A 240 -7.62 12.09 -11.07
C HIS A 240 -6.14 12.41 -10.94
N GLU A 241 -5.66 12.78 -9.74
CA GLU A 241 -4.25 13.02 -9.50
C GLU A 241 -3.43 11.73 -9.63
N ILE A 242 -3.92 10.61 -9.09
CA ILE A 242 -3.29 9.29 -9.30
C ILE A 242 -3.24 8.95 -10.80
N GLN A 243 -4.31 9.20 -11.55
CA GLN A 243 -4.31 8.98 -13.00
C GLN A 243 -3.30 9.89 -13.72
N ARG A 244 -3.26 11.18 -13.38
CA ARG A 244 -2.31 12.14 -13.96
C ARG A 244 -0.87 11.70 -13.75
N GLU A 245 -0.53 11.23 -12.55
CA GLU A 245 0.82 10.76 -12.24
C GLU A 245 1.21 9.49 -13.01
N MET A 246 0.24 8.60 -13.24
CA MET A 246 0.42 7.45 -14.12
C MET A 246 0.62 7.88 -15.57
N ASP A 247 -0.14 8.86 -16.07
CA ASP A 247 0.01 9.36 -17.44
C ASP A 247 1.39 10.01 -17.64
N LEU A 248 1.93 10.71 -16.63
CA LEU A 248 3.29 11.26 -16.65
C LEU A 248 4.40 10.18 -16.70
N LEU A 249 4.11 8.93 -16.30
CA LEU A 249 5.02 7.80 -16.50
C LEU A 249 5.09 7.38 -17.99
N ILE A 250 4.07 7.71 -18.80
CA ILE A 250 4.00 7.41 -20.23
C ILE A 250 4.83 8.42 -21.04
N GLU A 251 4.68 9.72 -20.73
CA GLU A 251 5.24 10.82 -21.52
C GLU A 251 6.78 10.87 -21.55
N ASN A 252 7.45 10.35 -20.52
CA ASN A 252 8.92 10.35 -20.44
C ASN A 252 9.58 9.08 -21.06
N GLY A 253 8.78 8.19 -21.65
CA GLY A 253 9.22 6.87 -22.11
C GLY A 253 9.53 6.73 -23.60
N VAL A 254 8.83 7.41 -24.52
CA VAL A 254 9.02 7.22 -25.98
C VAL A 254 8.52 8.44 -26.78
N THR A 255 9.44 9.12 -27.48
CA THR A 255 9.13 9.87 -28.72
C THR A 255 8.90 8.84 -29.83
N ASN A 256 7.66 8.62 -30.30
CA ASN A 256 7.32 8.06 -31.63
C ASN A 256 5.79 7.86 -31.77
N ASP A 257 5.15 8.81 -32.46
CA ASP A 257 4.09 8.77 -33.48
C ASP A 257 3.08 7.59 -33.61
N ASN A 258 2.73 6.84 -32.56
CA ASN A 258 1.61 5.89 -32.61
C ASN A 258 0.70 5.99 -31.38
N TYR A 259 -0.21 6.97 -31.41
CA TYR A 259 -1.16 7.35 -30.35
C TYR A 259 -2.09 6.23 -29.82
N GLN A 260 -2.19 5.08 -30.51
CA GLN A 260 -3.13 4.01 -30.13
C GLN A 260 -2.50 2.82 -29.38
N GLN A 261 -1.16 2.71 -29.31
CA GLN A 261 -0.46 1.63 -28.59
C GLN A 261 0.11 2.07 -27.22
N GLN A 262 -0.06 3.34 -26.85
CA GLN A 262 0.69 3.99 -25.77
C GLN A 262 0.02 3.99 -24.37
N GLN A 263 -1.18 3.42 -24.18
CA GLN A 263 -1.84 3.39 -22.86
C GLN A 263 -1.47 2.18 -21.97
N GLN A 264 -0.40 1.44 -22.30
CA GLN A 264 -0.03 0.25 -21.54
C GLN A 264 1.21 0.52 -20.69
N LEU A 265 0.98 0.79 -19.40
CA LEU A 265 2.02 1.08 -18.42
C LEU A 265 2.71 -0.19 -17.94
N ASN A 266 4.02 -0.15 -17.70
CA ASN A 266 4.72 -1.28 -17.09
C ASN A 266 4.17 -1.53 -15.67
N THR A 267 3.64 -2.73 -15.43
CA THR A 267 3.00 -3.09 -14.16
C THR A 267 3.92 -2.85 -12.96
N THR A 268 5.19 -3.23 -13.05
CA THR A 268 6.14 -3.10 -11.94
C THR A 268 6.45 -1.63 -11.64
N LEU A 269 6.49 -0.76 -12.66
CA LEU A 269 6.72 0.68 -12.47
C LEU A 269 5.53 1.36 -11.79
N VAL A 270 4.30 1.00 -12.18
CA VAL A 270 3.09 1.51 -11.51
C VAL A 270 3.02 1.00 -10.08
N ALA A 271 3.37 -0.27 -9.85
CA ALA A 271 3.48 -0.83 -8.51
C ALA A 271 4.48 -0.05 -7.64
N ASP A 272 5.68 0.26 -8.18
CA ASP A 272 6.71 1.03 -7.48
C ASP A 272 6.21 2.47 -7.17
N LEU A 273 5.51 3.13 -8.10
CA LEU A 273 4.92 4.46 -7.88
C LEU A 273 3.90 4.46 -6.75
N LEU A 274 2.87 3.60 -6.85
CA LEU A 274 1.78 3.54 -5.87
C LEU A 274 2.29 3.10 -4.49
N GLU A 275 3.24 2.16 -4.42
CA GLU A 275 3.84 1.73 -3.16
C GLU A 275 4.63 2.87 -2.50
N THR A 276 5.33 3.70 -3.29
CA THR A 276 6.08 4.85 -2.75
C THR A 276 5.13 5.96 -2.30
N LYS A 277 4.07 6.25 -3.07
CA LYS A 277 3.01 7.21 -2.67
C LYS A 277 2.30 6.75 -1.39
N ARG A 278 1.97 5.46 -1.29
CA ARG A 278 1.43 4.84 -0.08
C ARG A 278 2.40 4.98 1.09
N SER A 279 3.68 4.64 0.91
CA SER A 279 4.72 4.75 1.95
C SER A 279 4.78 6.17 2.49
N LEU A 280 4.86 7.16 1.59
CA LEU A 280 4.86 8.58 1.95
C LEU A 280 3.62 8.95 2.77
N THR A 281 2.44 8.52 2.32
CA THR A 281 1.17 8.81 3.01
C THR A 281 1.14 8.21 4.42
N LEU A 282 1.66 7.00 4.59
CA LEU A 282 1.80 6.37 5.92
C LEU A 282 2.80 7.11 6.80
N PHE A 283 3.90 7.60 6.24
CA PHE A 283 4.87 8.44 6.95
C PHE A 283 4.27 9.78 7.36
N GLN A 284 3.48 10.43 6.49
CA GLN A 284 2.74 11.65 6.80
C GLN A 284 1.77 11.42 7.97
N PHE A 285 1.00 10.33 7.92
CA PHE A 285 0.11 9.95 9.02
C PHE A 285 0.88 9.72 10.32
N TYR A 286 1.98 8.96 10.27
CA TYR A 286 2.80 8.69 11.44
C TYR A 286 3.37 9.99 12.03
N PHE A 287 3.84 10.87 11.16
CA PHE A 287 4.39 12.16 11.55
C PHE A 287 3.34 13.07 12.17
N ALA A 288 2.15 13.14 11.56
CA ALA A 288 1.03 13.92 12.08
C ALA A 288 0.57 13.41 13.45
N GLY A 289 0.25 12.12 13.56
CA GLY A 289 -0.26 11.52 14.80
C GLY A 289 0.77 11.44 15.92
N GLY A 290 2.04 11.23 15.59
CA GLY A 290 3.12 11.10 16.56
C GLY A 290 3.69 12.42 17.06
N TYR A 291 3.68 13.47 16.23
CA TYR A 291 4.42 14.71 16.51
C TYR A 291 3.61 15.97 16.28
N LEU A 292 3.01 16.18 15.10
CA LEU A 292 2.35 17.46 14.79
C LEU A 292 1.10 17.69 15.65
N ILE A 293 0.18 16.71 15.71
CA ILE A 293 -1.05 16.83 16.48
C ILE A 293 -0.74 16.98 17.99
N PRO A 294 0.11 16.13 18.61
CA PRO A 294 0.50 16.33 20.01
C PRO A 294 1.17 17.69 20.25
N LYS A 295 2.04 18.13 19.34
CA LYS A 295 2.71 19.45 19.42
C LYS A 295 1.70 20.60 19.38
N ALA A 296 0.74 20.56 18.46
CA ALA A 296 -0.29 21.58 18.33
C ALA A 296 -1.12 21.71 19.63
N PHE A 297 -1.48 20.59 20.25
CA PHE A 297 -2.20 20.63 21.53
C PHE A 297 -1.35 21.17 22.70
N LEU A 298 -0.07 20.83 22.77
CA LEU A 298 0.84 21.42 23.76
C LEU A 298 1.00 22.93 23.55
N THR A 299 1.14 23.39 22.29
CA THR A 299 1.22 24.82 21.94
C THR A 299 -0.09 25.55 22.27
N ALA A 300 -1.25 24.91 22.04
CA ALA A 300 -2.56 25.43 22.43
C ALA A 300 -2.85 25.31 23.95
N LYS A 301 -1.88 24.83 24.74
CA LYS A 301 -1.97 24.60 26.19
C LYS A 301 -3.07 23.63 26.60
N ASN A 302 -3.43 22.71 25.72
CA ASN A 302 -4.46 21.69 25.93
C ASN A 302 -3.83 20.34 26.28
N ASN A 303 -3.49 20.14 27.55
CA ASN A 303 -2.88 18.90 28.03
C ASN A 303 -3.82 17.68 27.93
N GLU A 304 -5.14 17.88 28.05
CA GLU A 304 -6.13 16.80 27.99
C GLU A 304 -6.16 16.16 26.60
N ALA A 305 -6.28 16.97 25.54
CA ALA A 305 -6.25 16.49 24.16
C ALA A 305 -4.89 15.88 23.80
N PHE A 306 -3.79 16.45 24.29
CA PHE A 306 -2.44 15.89 24.11
C PHE A 306 -2.34 14.47 24.68
N GLU A 307 -2.73 14.28 25.95
CA GLU A 307 -2.68 12.97 26.61
C GLU A 307 -3.62 11.96 25.95
N CYS A 308 -4.79 12.41 25.50
CA CYS A 308 -5.73 11.60 24.75
C CYS A 308 -5.11 11.05 23.45
N VAL A 309 -4.61 11.92 22.58
CA VAL A 309 -3.98 11.48 21.31
C VAL A 309 -2.72 10.66 21.57
N ARG A 310 -1.90 11.03 22.55
CA ARG A 310 -0.65 10.32 22.88
C ARG A 310 -0.92 8.89 23.33
N SER A 311 -1.89 8.69 24.23
CA SER A 311 -2.24 7.36 24.73
C SER A 311 -2.86 6.47 23.65
N ASN A 312 -3.73 7.04 22.81
CA ASN A 312 -4.38 6.32 21.73
C ASN A 312 -3.44 5.95 20.59
N SER A 313 -2.54 6.87 20.20
CA SER A 313 -1.69 6.71 19.02
C SER A 313 -0.47 5.82 19.24
N GLN A 314 0.04 5.71 20.47
CA GLN A 314 1.30 5.01 20.76
C GLN A 314 1.34 3.57 20.21
N HIS A 315 0.25 2.81 20.37
CA HIS A 315 0.19 1.42 19.90
C HIS A 315 0.03 1.30 18.38
N ILE A 316 -0.71 2.23 17.77
CA ILE A 316 -0.98 2.26 16.32
C ILE A 316 0.27 2.67 15.55
N LEU A 317 0.94 3.71 16.03
CA LEU A 317 2.18 4.21 15.45
C LEU A 317 3.30 3.18 15.52
N HIS A 318 3.39 2.42 16.61
CA HIS A 318 4.34 1.29 16.71
C HIS A 318 4.04 0.19 15.67
N TYR A 319 2.77 -0.08 15.37
CA TYR A 319 2.40 -1.04 14.33
C TYR A 319 2.78 -0.53 12.93
N LEU A 320 2.51 0.75 12.63
CA LEU A 320 2.90 1.38 11.36
C LEU A 320 4.41 1.31 11.12
N VAL A 321 5.22 1.47 12.19
CA VAL A 321 6.69 1.33 12.11
C VAL A 321 7.12 -0.07 11.68
N ASN A 322 6.44 -1.11 12.16
CA ASN A 322 6.69 -2.49 11.72
C ASN A 322 6.29 -2.70 10.24
N ASP A 323 5.32 -1.93 9.75
CA ASP A 323 4.84 -2.00 8.38
C ASP A 323 5.83 -1.44 7.35
N PHE A 324 6.73 -0.54 7.78
CA PHE A 324 7.88 -0.05 7.00
C PHE A 324 9.02 -1.08 6.86
N SER A 325 8.93 -2.24 7.55
CA SER A 325 9.95 -3.30 7.46
C SER A 325 9.70 -4.25 6.29
N SER A 326 10.78 -4.69 5.62
CA SER A 326 10.74 -5.41 4.34
C SER A 326 10.33 -6.88 4.45
N THR A 327 10.13 -7.40 5.65
CA THR A 327 9.89 -8.82 5.92
C THR A 327 8.56 -9.01 6.66
N LYS A 328 7.54 -9.51 5.95
CA LYS A 328 6.24 -9.87 6.56
C LYS A 328 5.99 -11.38 6.42
N PRO A 329 5.41 -12.05 7.42
CA PRO A 329 5.05 -13.47 7.36
C PRO A 329 3.76 -13.71 6.56
N TYR A 330 3.59 -14.96 6.11
CA TYR A 330 2.58 -15.38 5.12
C TYR A 330 1.16 -15.68 5.65
N TYR A 331 0.84 -15.37 6.90
CA TYR A 331 -0.45 -15.66 7.56
C TYR A 331 -0.51 -14.75 8.82
N VAL A 332 -1.61 -14.20 9.36
CA VAL A 332 -3.06 -14.39 9.22
C VAL A 332 -3.74 -13.16 9.83
N LEU A 333 -4.95 -12.85 9.33
CA LEU A 333 -5.96 -11.98 9.92
C LEU A 333 -6.17 -12.30 11.41
N LEU A 334 -5.66 -11.45 12.30
CA LEU A 334 -6.33 -11.31 13.59
C LEU A 334 -7.63 -10.54 13.33
N PRO A 335 -8.78 -10.98 13.86
CA PRO A 335 -10.00 -10.21 13.74
C PRO A 335 -9.80 -8.84 14.40
N ASP A 336 -10.17 -7.77 13.70
CA ASP A 336 -10.15 -6.43 14.29
C ASP A 336 -10.94 -6.45 15.61
N PRO A 337 -10.40 -5.89 16.72
CA PRO A 337 -9.21 -5.03 16.81
C PRO A 337 -7.93 -5.72 17.33
N LEU A 338 -7.81 -7.06 17.25
CA LEU A 338 -6.71 -7.80 17.87
C LEU A 338 -5.38 -7.59 17.12
N ILE A 339 -4.30 -7.32 17.88
CA ILE A 339 -2.97 -7.06 17.33
C ILE A 339 -2.00 -8.18 17.77
N PRO A 340 -1.05 -8.63 16.91
CA PRO A 340 -0.15 -9.74 17.26
C PRO A 340 0.74 -9.48 18.48
N ALA A 341 1.01 -8.22 18.81
CA ALA A 341 1.80 -7.84 19.97
C ALA A 341 1.05 -8.01 21.32
N GLN A 342 -0.27 -8.25 21.30
CA GLN A 342 -1.06 -8.31 22.52
C GLN A 342 -0.98 -9.69 23.21
N PRO A 343 -0.93 -9.74 24.55
CA PRO A 343 -1.00 -10.99 25.30
C PRO A 343 -2.28 -11.78 25.01
N LEU A 344 -3.39 -11.07 24.79
CA LEU A 344 -4.69 -11.66 24.47
C LEU A 344 -4.66 -12.40 23.13
N SER A 345 -4.01 -11.82 22.10
CA SER A 345 -3.81 -12.46 20.80
C SER A 345 -2.95 -13.72 20.90
N THR A 346 -1.91 -13.70 21.75
CA THR A 346 -1.07 -14.88 22.01
C THR A 346 -1.88 -16.01 22.63
N LYS A 347 -2.86 -15.69 23.47
CA LYS A 347 -3.73 -16.66 24.14
C LYS A 347 -4.82 -17.24 23.23
N LEU A 348 -5.44 -16.39 22.38
CA LEU A 348 -6.55 -16.78 21.51
C LEU A 348 -6.10 -17.36 20.16
N PHE A 349 -5.00 -16.84 19.60
CA PHE A 349 -4.45 -17.21 18.30
C PHE A 349 -2.94 -17.52 18.38
N PRO A 350 -2.53 -18.50 19.21
CA PRO A 350 -1.12 -18.76 19.51
C PRO A 350 -0.27 -19.04 18.27
N TRP A 351 -0.81 -19.77 17.30
CA TRP A 351 -0.10 -20.10 16.05
C TRP A 351 0.12 -18.87 15.16
N THR A 352 -0.89 -18.01 15.01
CA THR A 352 -0.79 -16.75 14.27
C THR A 352 0.25 -15.82 14.92
N THR A 353 0.24 -15.75 16.25
CA THR A 353 1.15 -14.90 17.01
C THR A 353 2.59 -15.44 16.99
N TYR A 354 2.74 -16.76 17.02
CA TYR A 354 4.02 -17.45 16.85
C TYR A 354 4.60 -17.21 15.44
N GLU A 355 3.83 -17.40 14.38
CA GLU A 355 4.32 -17.14 13.02
C GLU A 355 4.67 -15.65 12.80
N TYR A 356 3.88 -14.72 13.36
CA TYR A 356 4.21 -13.29 13.38
C TYR A 356 5.55 -13.02 14.06
N LYS A 357 5.77 -13.60 15.25
CA LYS A 357 6.95 -13.35 16.08
C LYS A 357 8.23 -14.01 15.55
N TYR A 358 8.10 -15.18 14.94
CA TYR A 358 9.25 -16.00 14.50
C TYR A 358 9.46 -16.01 12.99
N ASN A 359 8.61 -15.33 12.22
CA ASN A 359 8.73 -15.07 10.79
C ASN A 359 9.09 -16.33 9.98
N VAL A 360 8.45 -17.46 10.33
CA VAL A 360 8.81 -18.80 9.85
C VAL A 360 8.59 -18.95 8.33
N ASN A 361 7.76 -18.08 7.74
CA ASN A 361 7.44 -18.08 6.31
C ASN A 361 7.55 -16.65 5.74
N SER A 362 8.78 -16.22 5.45
CA SER A 362 9.10 -14.88 4.93
C SER A 362 8.68 -14.69 3.47
N LYS A 363 7.43 -14.29 3.24
CA LYS A 363 7.01 -13.69 1.97
C LYS A 363 6.02 -12.56 2.27
N LYS A 364 6.29 -11.37 1.71
CA LYS A 364 5.46 -10.17 1.91
C LYS A 364 4.01 -10.45 1.52
N LEU A 365 3.11 -10.49 2.49
CA LEU A 365 1.68 -10.26 2.27
C LEU A 365 1.32 -8.87 2.72
N TRP A 366 0.34 -8.29 2.05
CA TRP A 366 -0.14 -6.97 2.41
C TRP A 366 -1.03 -7.12 3.64
N PRO A 367 -0.81 -6.29 4.67
CA PRO A 367 -1.51 -6.41 5.93
C PRO A 367 -3.00 -6.09 5.75
N PHE A 368 -3.84 -6.74 6.55
CA PHE A 368 -5.29 -6.58 6.53
C PHE A 368 -5.69 -5.62 7.66
N TYR A 369 -5.66 -4.31 7.41
CA TYR A 369 -6.17 -3.31 8.34
C TYR A 369 -6.90 -2.20 7.58
N SER A 370 -7.84 -1.53 8.22
CA SER A 370 -8.38 -0.28 7.70
C SER A 370 -7.63 0.90 8.31
N LEU A 371 -6.93 1.68 7.49
CA LEU A 371 -6.28 2.93 7.94
C LEU A 371 -7.29 3.91 8.55
N ILE A 372 -8.51 3.87 8.03
CA ILE A 372 -9.67 4.58 8.59
C ILE A 372 -9.88 4.20 10.06
N GLY A 373 -9.89 2.90 10.40
CA GLY A 373 -10.07 2.43 11.76
C GLY A 373 -8.98 2.96 12.70
N TRP A 374 -7.73 2.94 12.25
CA TRP A 374 -6.61 3.45 13.03
C TRP A 374 -6.64 4.96 13.24
N LEU A 375 -6.94 5.74 12.21
CA LEU A 375 -7.10 7.18 12.36
C LEU A 375 -8.18 7.52 13.39
N ASN A 376 -9.31 6.81 13.32
CA ASN A 376 -10.41 7.00 14.27
C ASN A 376 -10.01 6.64 15.71
N VAL A 377 -9.26 5.56 15.91
CA VAL A 377 -8.77 5.20 17.24
C VAL A 377 -7.76 6.24 17.74
N CYS A 378 -6.85 6.75 16.90
CA CYS A 378 -5.91 7.81 17.30
C CYS A 378 -6.60 9.08 17.80
N LEU A 379 -7.75 9.43 17.23
CA LEU A 379 -8.46 10.69 17.46
C LEU A 379 -9.75 10.52 18.29
N ILE A 380 -9.99 9.33 18.84
CA ILE A 380 -11.17 9.08 19.67
C ILE A 380 -11.14 9.96 20.92
N ASN A 381 -12.32 10.40 21.37
CA ASN A 381 -12.54 11.30 22.53
C ASN A 381 -12.08 12.76 22.35
N LEU A 382 -11.63 13.17 21.15
CA LEU A 382 -11.43 14.59 20.87
C LEU A 382 -12.76 15.32 20.67
N ARG A 383 -12.81 16.58 21.13
CA ARG A 383 -13.92 17.51 20.89
C ARG A 383 -13.91 17.99 19.43
N PRO A 384 -15.04 18.48 18.88
CA PRO A 384 -15.10 18.96 17.49
C PRO A 384 -14.01 20.00 17.14
N ASN A 385 -13.78 20.98 18.01
CA ASN A 385 -12.73 21.98 17.81
C ASN A 385 -11.32 21.35 17.81
N GLU A 386 -11.08 20.33 18.63
CA GLU A 386 -9.79 19.62 18.66
C GLU A 386 -9.60 18.74 17.43
N LEU A 387 -10.68 18.16 16.90
CA LEU A 387 -10.67 17.46 15.62
C LEU A 387 -10.31 18.39 14.47
N THR A 388 -10.79 19.65 14.47
CA THR A 388 -10.38 20.63 13.45
C THR A 388 -8.88 20.92 13.52
N THR A 389 -8.31 21.09 14.72
CA THR A 389 -6.86 21.27 14.90
C THR A 389 -6.09 20.04 14.42
N ALA A 390 -6.51 18.84 14.82
CA ALA A 390 -5.89 17.59 14.39
C ALA A 390 -5.91 17.44 12.85
N ASN A 391 -7.04 17.78 12.23
CA ASN A 391 -7.20 17.73 10.78
C ASN A 391 -6.34 18.77 10.05
N ALA A 392 -6.19 19.98 10.61
CA ALA A 392 -5.29 20.99 10.07
C ALA A 392 -3.83 20.51 10.06
N GLU A 393 -3.38 19.85 11.14
CA GLU A 393 -2.02 19.29 11.23
C GLU A 393 -1.80 18.10 10.28
N ILE A 394 -2.81 17.26 10.09
CA ILE A 394 -2.78 16.17 9.09
C ILE A 394 -2.69 16.75 7.67
N THR A 395 -3.49 17.77 7.37
CA THR A 395 -3.47 18.46 6.08
C THR A 395 -2.13 19.15 5.87
N TYR A 396 -1.58 19.78 6.91
CA TYR A 396 -0.25 20.37 6.88
C TYR A 396 0.82 19.33 6.58
N ALA A 397 0.77 18.14 7.19
CA ALA A 397 1.67 17.04 6.84
C ALA A 397 1.51 16.60 5.38
N HIS A 398 0.32 16.70 4.78
CA HIS A 398 0.12 16.37 3.38
C HIS A 398 0.69 17.46 2.43
N VAL A 399 0.47 18.73 2.77
CA VAL A 399 0.84 19.91 1.94
C VAL A 399 2.30 20.30 2.05
N MET A 400 2.94 20.08 3.22
CA MET A 400 4.38 20.38 3.47
C MET A 400 5.28 19.88 2.33
N PHE A 401 4.88 18.81 1.64
CA PHE A 401 5.66 18.21 0.56
C PHE A 401 5.46 18.83 -0.82
N GLN A 402 4.31 19.46 -1.08
CA GLN A 402 4.11 20.24 -2.30
C GLN A 402 5.10 21.40 -2.35
N GLU A 403 5.31 22.07 -1.21
CA GLU A 403 6.31 23.14 -1.05
C GLU A 403 7.76 22.62 -1.18
N THR A 404 8.07 21.42 -0.65
CA THR A 404 9.42 20.85 -0.84
C THR A 404 9.76 20.56 -2.30
N ASP A 405 8.79 20.16 -3.13
CA ASP A 405 9.01 19.92 -4.56
C ASP A 405 9.31 21.24 -5.30
N GLU A 406 8.65 22.34 -4.93
CA GLU A 406 8.95 23.68 -5.46
C GLU A 406 10.34 24.17 -5.02
N ILE A 407 10.66 24.05 -3.73
CA ILE A 407 11.96 24.45 -3.18
C ILE A 407 13.10 23.64 -3.83
N MET A 408 12.88 22.33 -4.06
CA MET A 408 13.87 21.45 -4.70
C MET A 408 14.01 21.73 -6.21
N LYS A 409 12.94 22.11 -6.91
CA LYS A 409 13.00 22.55 -8.32
C LYS A 409 13.82 23.83 -8.48
N HIS A 410 13.74 24.75 -7.53
CA HIS A 410 14.46 26.03 -7.59
C HIS A 410 15.94 25.94 -7.15
N ARG A 411 16.35 24.91 -6.41
CA ARG A 411 17.71 24.79 -5.81
C ARG A 411 18.50 23.58 -6.31
N TYR A 412 18.48 23.28 -7.61
CA TYR A 412 19.40 22.30 -8.20
C TYR A 412 20.83 22.86 -8.32
N THR A 413 21.54 22.89 -7.20
CA THR A 413 22.98 22.61 -7.13
C THR A 413 23.13 21.40 -6.22
N GLU A 414 23.76 20.33 -6.72
CA GLU A 414 23.73 18.99 -6.14
C GLU A 414 23.93 18.94 -4.60
N PRO A 415 22.98 18.38 -3.82
CA PRO A 415 23.17 18.19 -2.39
C PRO A 415 24.18 17.07 -2.11
N ILE A 416 25.40 17.46 -1.74
CA ILE A 416 26.58 16.61 -1.46
C ILE A 416 26.30 15.49 -0.44
N VAL A 417 25.33 15.66 0.46
CA VAL A 417 25.11 14.77 1.61
C VAL A 417 24.22 13.56 1.28
N LEU A 418 23.36 13.64 0.25
CA LEU A 418 22.45 12.54 -0.12
C LEU A 418 23.13 11.42 -0.92
N ARG A 419 24.37 11.61 -1.38
CA ARG A 419 25.10 10.62 -2.18
C ARG A 419 25.25 9.26 -1.48
N LYS A 420 25.47 9.20 -0.16
CA LYS A 420 25.82 7.91 0.50
C LYS A 420 24.66 6.93 0.68
N THR A 421 23.42 7.41 0.82
CA THR A 421 22.22 6.56 0.87
C THR A 421 21.67 6.29 -0.51
N MET A 422 21.66 7.29 -1.41
CA MET A 422 21.23 7.11 -2.80
C MET A 422 22.17 6.20 -3.61
N LEU A 423 23.46 6.11 -3.27
CA LEU A 423 24.39 5.16 -3.87
C LEU A 423 24.23 3.72 -3.36
N LYS A 424 23.52 3.47 -2.25
CA LYS A 424 23.24 2.10 -1.78
C LYS A 424 21.95 1.52 -2.35
N THR A 425 20.98 2.37 -2.69
CA THR A 425 19.79 2.01 -3.46
C THR A 425 20.08 2.20 -4.95
N GLY A 426 20.94 1.36 -5.50
CA GLY A 426 21.20 1.32 -6.94
C GLY A 426 19.92 0.98 -7.69
N ASN A 427 19.24 2.00 -8.23
CA ASN A 427 18.33 2.02 -9.39
C ASN A 427 17.33 3.17 -9.24
N ILE A 428 17.70 4.38 -9.65
CA ILE A 428 16.72 5.46 -9.84
C ILE A 428 15.96 5.15 -11.15
N LYS A 429 14.73 4.65 -11.04
CA LYS A 429 13.93 4.19 -12.20
C LYS A 429 13.09 5.28 -12.89
N HIS A 430 12.77 6.41 -12.25
CA HIS A 430 11.99 7.50 -12.88
C HIS A 430 12.04 8.81 -12.04
N PRO A 431 12.02 10.02 -12.65
CA PRO A 431 12.01 11.30 -11.91
C PRO A 431 10.88 11.45 -10.89
N LEU A 432 9.67 10.99 -11.23
CA LEU A 432 8.51 11.01 -10.31
C LEU A 432 8.74 10.16 -9.06
N LEU A 433 9.34 8.97 -9.20
CA LEU A 433 9.65 8.12 -8.04
C LEU A 433 10.70 8.79 -7.15
N ASN A 434 11.66 9.52 -7.75
CA ASN A 434 12.66 10.25 -6.99
C ASN A 434 12.06 11.38 -6.15
N LYS A 435 11.05 12.11 -6.67
CA LYS A 435 10.31 13.12 -5.91
C LYS A 435 9.71 12.52 -4.63
N TYR A 436 8.99 11.40 -4.77
CA TYR A 436 8.36 10.72 -3.63
C TYR A 436 9.38 10.18 -2.63
N HIS A 437 10.49 9.62 -3.11
CA HIS A 437 11.54 9.11 -2.24
C HIS A 437 12.28 10.23 -1.47
N LEU A 438 12.50 11.38 -2.11
CA LEU A 438 13.06 12.55 -1.44
C LEU A 438 12.13 13.08 -0.35
N ALA A 439 10.83 13.15 -0.62
CA ALA A 439 9.83 13.53 0.38
C ALA A 439 9.80 12.54 1.55
N GLU A 440 9.86 11.25 1.28
CA GLU A 440 9.96 10.20 2.30
C GLU A 440 11.22 10.37 3.16
N LEU A 441 12.38 10.59 2.54
CA LEU A 441 13.64 10.84 3.25
C LEU A 441 13.57 12.09 4.13
N TYR A 442 12.92 13.16 3.66
CA TYR A 442 12.71 14.37 4.45
C TYR A 442 11.88 14.08 5.69
N ILE A 443 10.74 13.39 5.55
CA ILE A 443 9.89 13.02 6.71
C ILE A 443 10.69 12.19 7.70
N ILE A 444 11.43 11.19 7.23
CA ILE A 444 12.25 10.33 8.09
C ILE A 444 13.30 11.17 8.83
N ALA A 445 13.95 12.11 8.16
CA ALA A 445 14.91 13.01 8.79
C ALA A 445 14.25 13.89 9.87
N TYR A 446 13.07 14.44 9.59
CA TYR A 446 12.32 15.24 10.55
C TYR A 446 11.87 14.42 11.76
N ILE A 447 11.31 13.22 11.55
CA ILE A 447 10.94 12.29 12.62
C ILE A 447 12.17 12.00 13.50
N ARG A 448 13.32 11.74 12.90
CA ARG A 448 14.57 11.50 13.65
C ARG A 448 15.02 12.71 14.45
N LEU A 449 14.87 13.91 13.89
CA LEU A 449 15.16 15.16 14.59
C LEU A 449 14.23 15.34 15.80
N GLU A 450 12.94 15.02 15.67
CA GLU A 450 11.99 15.07 16.77
C GLU A 450 12.29 14.04 17.88
N ILE A 451 12.68 12.82 17.50
CA ILE A 451 13.15 11.79 18.46
C ILE A 451 14.39 12.28 19.20
N LEU A 452 15.36 12.84 18.47
CA LEU A 452 16.58 13.40 19.05
C LEU A 452 16.26 14.56 20.00
N ARG A 453 15.40 15.49 19.58
CA ARG A 453 14.94 16.62 20.39
C ARG A 453 14.34 16.14 21.70
N ARG A 454 13.44 15.16 21.65
CA ARG A 454 12.79 14.60 22.84
C ARG A 454 13.82 13.95 23.77
N ALA A 455 14.67 13.07 23.25
CA ALA A 455 15.67 12.35 24.05
C ALA A 455 16.71 13.28 24.70
N TRP A 456 17.19 14.28 23.96
CA TRP A 456 18.10 15.28 24.49
C TRP A 456 17.44 16.13 25.58
N SER A 457 16.20 16.58 25.33
CA SER A 457 15.46 17.45 26.24
C SER A 457 15.06 16.73 27.53
N THR A 458 14.70 15.45 27.48
CA THR A 458 14.45 14.65 28.69
C THR A 458 15.70 14.54 29.57
N GLY A 459 16.87 14.39 28.96
CA GLY A 459 18.15 14.42 29.68
C GLY A 459 18.48 15.79 30.26
N LYS A 460 18.27 16.86 29.48
CA LYS A 460 18.56 18.25 29.89
C LYS A 460 17.68 18.73 31.04
N LEU A 461 16.39 18.44 30.98
CA LEU A 461 15.40 18.85 31.99
C LEU A 461 15.32 17.85 33.16
N ASN A 462 16.05 16.72 33.09
CA ASN A 462 16.00 15.63 34.06
C ASN A 462 14.58 15.12 34.33
N VAL A 463 13.81 14.92 33.26
CA VAL A 463 12.43 14.39 33.28
C VAL A 463 12.35 13.07 32.53
N SER A 464 11.46 12.18 32.96
CA SER A 464 11.25 10.89 32.29
C SER A 464 10.63 11.04 30.90
N ASP A 465 9.78 12.04 30.70
CA ASP A 465 9.14 12.35 29.43
C ASP A 465 8.62 13.81 29.39
N ILE A 466 8.39 14.32 28.18
CA ILE A 466 7.83 15.66 27.93
C ILE A 466 6.32 15.51 27.76
N THR A 467 5.59 15.67 28.85
CA THR A 467 4.14 15.42 28.91
C THR A 467 3.29 16.64 29.21
N ASN A 468 3.91 17.76 29.55
CA ASN A 468 3.20 18.98 29.92
C ASN A 468 3.77 20.20 29.19
N VAL A 469 2.92 21.22 29.03
CA VAL A 469 3.24 22.50 28.35
C VAL A 469 4.56 23.10 28.84
N LYS A 470 4.78 23.15 30.15
CA LYS A 470 5.98 23.79 30.71
C LYS A 470 7.26 23.08 30.27
N SER A 471 7.30 21.75 30.43
CA SER A 471 8.43 20.93 29.96
C SER A 471 8.63 21.01 28.45
N PHE A 472 7.55 21.18 27.68
CA PHE A 472 7.60 21.33 26.23
C PHE A 472 8.16 22.69 25.80
N GLU A 473 7.72 23.78 26.42
CA GLU A 473 8.22 25.14 26.15
C GLU A 473 9.70 25.25 26.52
N GLU A 474 10.10 24.80 27.71
CA GLU A 474 11.50 24.78 28.17
C GLU A 474 12.37 23.90 27.25
N SER A 475 11.89 22.72 26.88
CA SER A 475 12.55 21.82 25.91
C SER A 475 12.75 22.49 24.55
N ALA A 476 11.71 23.12 24.01
CA ALA A 476 11.74 23.73 22.69
C ALA A 476 12.73 24.90 22.65
N MET A 477 12.74 25.74 23.69
CA MET A 477 13.70 26.85 23.80
C MET A 477 15.13 26.34 23.94
N SER A 478 15.40 25.45 24.90
CA SER A 478 16.76 24.94 25.13
C SER A 478 17.32 24.18 23.92
N PHE A 479 16.51 23.35 23.26
CA PHE A 479 16.95 22.62 22.07
C PHE A 479 17.21 23.56 20.88
N ARG A 480 16.36 24.58 20.71
CA ARG A 480 16.56 25.59 19.66
C ARG A 480 17.89 26.31 19.87
N ASP A 481 18.13 26.82 21.07
CA ASP A 481 19.25 27.72 21.33
C ASP A 481 20.59 26.95 21.43
N GLU A 482 20.60 25.76 22.03
CA GLU A 482 21.84 24.98 22.24
C GLU A 482 22.20 24.05 21.08
N ILE A 483 21.23 23.59 20.29
CA ILE A 483 21.44 22.56 19.25
C ILE A 483 21.05 23.07 17.86
N LEU A 484 19.79 23.43 17.65
CA LEU A 484 19.26 23.70 16.31
C LEU A 484 19.89 24.95 15.68
N SER A 485 19.88 26.08 16.38
CA SER A 485 20.41 27.35 15.86
C SER A 485 21.92 27.30 15.55
N PRO A 486 22.79 26.72 16.42
CA PRO A 486 24.21 26.55 16.07
C PRO A 486 24.43 25.68 14.83
N ILE A 487 23.70 24.56 14.71
CA ILE A 487 23.83 23.65 13.56
C ILE A 487 23.35 24.34 12.28
N LEU A 488 22.21 25.02 12.32
CA LEU A 488 21.68 25.70 11.14
C LEU A 488 22.58 26.87 10.71
N ARG A 489 23.18 27.63 11.64
CA ARG A 489 24.20 28.64 11.30
C ARG A 489 25.42 28.03 10.61
N GLN A 490 25.92 26.90 11.11
CA GLN A 490 27.03 26.18 10.48
C GLN A 490 26.66 25.70 9.07
N LEU A 491 25.49 25.11 8.90
CA LEU A 491 24.99 24.65 7.61
C LEU A 491 24.79 25.81 6.62
N ALA A 492 24.18 26.91 7.07
CA ALA A 492 23.99 28.11 6.26
C ALA A 492 25.33 28.69 5.79
N THR A 493 26.34 28.69 6.65
CA THR A 493 27.70 29.11 6.29
C THR A 493 28.32 28.20 5.23
N VAL A 494 28.17 26.87 5.37
CA VAL A 494 28.70 25.88 4.41
C VAL A 494 28.00 25.97 3.05
N VAL A 495 26.71 26.32 3.02
CA VAL A 495 25.91 26.47 1.80
C VAL A 495 26.04 27.88 1.18
N GLY A 496 26.74 28.80 1.85
CA GLY A 496 26.93 30.18 1.37
C GLY A 496 25.75 31.12 1.65
N GLU A 497 24.78 30.70 2.46
CA GLU A 497 23.59 31.47 2.89
C GLU A 497 23.74 32.01 4.33
N GLY A 498 24.95 32.19 4.85
CA GLY A 498 25.18 32.62 6.25
C GLY A 498 24.46 33.94 6.61
N SER A 499 24.42 34.90 5.67
CA SER A 499 23.73 36.19 5.85
C SER A 499 22.21 36.09 5.87
N PHE A 500 21.63 35.03 5.29
CA PHE A 500 20.18 34.77 5.36
C PHE A 500 19.78 34.33 6.77
N TYR A 501 20.61 33.51 7.41
CA TYR A 501 20.29 32.96 8.73
C TYR A 501 20.32 34.01 9.85
N ASP A 502 21.25 34.97 9.78
CA ASP A 502 21.32 36.10 10.72
C ASP A 502 20.07 37.00 10.64
N ASN A 503 19.42 37.07 9.46
CA ASN A 503 18.15 37.77 9.26
C ASN A 503 16.92 36.91 9.59
N PHE A 504 17.02 35.59 9.44
CA PHE A 504 15.95 34.63 9.73
C PHE A 504 15.57 34.59 11.22
N GLU A 505 16.56 34.76 12.10
CA GLU A 505 16.33 34.86 13.54
C GLU A 505 15.48 36.10 13.87
N ASN A 506 15.75 37.25 13.24
CA ASN A 506 14.91 38.45 13.35
C ASN A 506 13.51 38.25 12.73
N ALA A 507 13.40 37.57 11.58
CA ALA A 507 12.13 37.26 10.91
C ALA A 507 11.18 36.39 11.73
N LEU A 508 11.73 35.41 12.46
CA LEU A 508 10.97 34.56 13.40
C LEU A 508 10.42 35.35 14.60
N TYR A 509 11.11 36.41 15.04
CA TYR A 509 10.65 37.28 16.14
C TYR A 509 9.67 38.37 15.68
N THR A 510 9.77 38.85 14.44
CA THR A 510 8.92 39.92 13.90
C THR A 510 7.72 39.42 13.10
N GLY A 511 7.65 38.12 12.79
CA GLY A 511 6.58 37.53 11.99
C GLY A 511 6.63 37.92 10.50
N GLN A 512 7.73 38.52 10.04
CA GLN A 512 7.95 38.90 8.65
C GLN A 512 9.12 38.08 8.09
N LEU A 513 8.82 37.06 7.29
CA LEU A 513 9.82 36.45 6.41
C LEU A 513 10.25 37.49 5.35
N PRO A 514 11.56 37.61 5.04
CA PRO A 514 12.02 38.44 3.93
C PRO A 514 11.57 37.92 2.57
#